data_AF-I2F3W1-F1
#
_entry.id   AF-I2F3W1-F1
#
_cell.length_a   1.000
_cell.length_b   1.000
_cell.length_c   1.000
_cell.angle_alpha   90.00
_cell.angle_beta   90.00
_cell.angle_gamma   90.00
#
_symmetry.space_group_name_H-M   'P 1'
#
loop_
_entity.id
_entity.type
_entity.pdbx_description
1 polymer ?
#
loop_
_entity_poly.entity_id
_entity_poly.type
_entity_poly.pdbx_seq_one_letter_code
_entity_poly.pdbx_strand_id
1 'polypeptide(L)'
;MLYIEVPLKESPVQLSKDTEYILLEPVEQKPVAWGAFENKMGLVLAEREWNDSFRVWDILVWEKYQRRGLGSKLMGTARNYTTNAIVRRLVVETQSSNYPAISLSLNYGF
;
A
#
# COMPACT_ATOMS: atom_id res chain seq x y z
N MET A 1 -36.59 16.00 -12.88
CA MET A 1 -35.17 15.66 -12.62
C MET A 1 -34.41 15.95 -13.91
N LEU A 2 -33.66 17.05 -13.96
CA LEU A 2 -32.87 17.43 -15.14
C LEU A 2 -31.52 16.71 -15.05
N TYR A 3 -31.16 15.96 -16.09
CA TYR A 3 -29.80 15.42 -16.25
C TYR A 3 -28.98 16.43 -17.06
N ILE A 4 -27.78 16.74 -16.59
CA ILE A 4 -26.79 17.51 -17.34
C ILE A 4 -25.87 16.48 -18.01
N GLU A 5 -25.80 16.51 -19.33
CA GLU A 5 -24.79 15.76 -20.07
C GLU A 5 -23.45 16.49 -19.96
N VAL A 6 -22.46 15.84 -19.34
CA VAL A 6 -21.07 16.32 -19.33
C VAL A 6 -20.28 15.49 -20.33
N PRO A 7 -19.90 16.05 -21.50
CA PRO A 7 -19.11 15.31 -22.47
C PRO A 7 -17.68 15.10 -21.95
N LEU A 8 -17.30 13.84 -21.75
CA LEU A 8 -15.93 13.45 -21.43
C LEU A 8 -15.10 13.42 -22.73
N LYS A 9 -13.89 14.02 -22.70
CA LYS A 9 -12.92 13.93 -23.79
C LYS A 9 -11.65 13.26 -23.28
N GLU A 10 -11.03 12.43 -24.12
CA GLU A 10 -9.73 11.83 -23.81
C GLU A 10 -8.64 12.91 -23.77
N SER A 11 -7.76 12.81 -22.77
CA SER A 11 -6.56 13.67 -22.70
C SER A 11 -5.51 13.13 -23.69
N PRO A 12 -4.90 13.98 -24.53
CA PRO A 12 -3.91 13.56 -25.52
C PRO A 12 -2.54 13.22 -24.92
N VAL A 13 -2.35 13.37 -23.60
CA VAL A 13 -1.05 13.24 -22.95
C VAL A 13 -0.74 11.78 -22.61
N GLN A 14 0.30 11.24 -23.24
CA GLN A 14 0.97 10.04 -22.74
C GLN A 14 1.71 10.39 -21.46
N LEU A 15 1.19 9.93 -20.32
CA LEU A 15 1.85 10.06 -19.03
C LEU A 15 3.04 9.08 -18.99
N SER A 16 4.28 9.58 -18.97
CA SER A 16 5.42 8.75 -18.55
C SER A 16 5.43 8.68 -17.02
N LYS A 17 5.57 7.47 -16.47
CA LYS A 17 5.77 7.27 -15.03
C LYS A 17 7.26 7.31 -14.72
N ASP A 18 7.84 8.50 -14.72
CA ASP A 18 9.11 8.71 -14.02
C ASP A 18 8.74 9.10 -12.58
N THR A 19 9.01 8.23 -11.61
CA THR A 19 8.66 8.52 -10.21
C THR A 19 9.83 8.18 -9.31
N GLU A 20 10.52 9.22 -8.85
CA GLU A 20 11.30 9.17 -7.61
C GLU A 20 10.32 9.25 -6.44
N TYR A 21 10.41 8.30 -5.50
CA TYR A 21 9.56 8.26 -4.32
C TYR A 21 10.36 8.67 -3.09
N ILE A 22 9.89 9.72 -2.41
CA ILE A 22 10.31 10.00 -1.04
C ILE A 22 9.59 8.99 -0.16
N LEU A 23 10.32 7.98 0.30
CA LEU A 23 9.75 6.84 1.02
C LEU A 23 9.09 7.21 2.36
N LEU A 24 9.50 8.35 2.92
CA LEU A 24 8.97 8.93 4.15
C LEU A 24 9.00 10.44 3.97
N GLU A 25 7.89 11.03 3.50
CA GLU A 25 7.71 12.47 3.69
C GLU A 25 7.50 12.73 5.19
N PRO A 26 8.02 13.84 5.74
CA PRO A 26 7.78 14.19 7.13
C PRO A 26 6.32 14.59 7.30
N VAL A 27 5.47 13.65 7.74
CA VAL A 27 4.06 13.93 8.07
C VAL A 27 3.85 13.81 9.58
N GLU A 28 3.03 14.71 10.11
CA GLU A 28 2.62 14.82 11.52
C GLU A 28 2.02 13.51 12.10
N GLN A 29 1.72 12.53 11.25
CA GLN A 29 1.00 11.29 11.54
C GLN A 29 1.91 10.05 11.76
N LYS A 30 3.16 10.21 12.22
CA LYS A 30 4.01 9.12 12.76
C LYS A 30 3.96 7.79 11.95
N PRO A 31 4.38 7.79 10.68
CA PRO A 31 4.43 6.58 9.87
C PRO A 31 5.34 5.51 10.49
N VAL A 32 5.02 4.24 10.26
CA VAL A 32 5.81 3.09 10.69
C VAL A 32 6.21 2.28 9.48
N ALA A 33 7.49 1.93 9.40
CA ALA A 33 8.03 1.08 8.35
C ALA A 33 8.68 -0.17 8.95
N TRP A 34 8.40 -1.33 8.37
CA TRP A 34 9.06 -2.59 8.69
C TRP A 34 9.78 -3.12 7.46
N GLY A 35 11.05 -3.49 7.62
CA GLY A 35 11.88 -4.00 6.52
C GLY A 35 12.30 -5.44 6.71
N ALA A 36 12.49 -6.15 5.59
CA ALA A 36 13.21 -7.41 5.53
C ALA A 36 14.71 -7.11 5.33
N PHE A 37 15.41 -6.78 6.42
CA PHE A 37 16.68 -6.07 6.36
C PHE A 37 17.93 -6.90 6.05
N GLU A 38 17.90 -8.22 6.21
CA GLU A 38 19.10 -9.06 6.05
C GLU A 38 19.78 -8.87 4.68
N ASN A 39 19.04 -8.42 3.65
CA ASN A 39 19.61 -7.93 2.38
C ASN A 39 18.81 -6.77 1.75
N LYS A 40 18.15 -5.92 2.55
CA LYS A 40 17.20 -4.89 2.07
C LYS A 40 16.21 -5.47 1.04
N MET A 41 15.57 -6.58 1.40
CA MET A 41 14.81 -7.41 0.45
C MET A 41 13.41 -6.88 0.17
N GLY A 42 12.88 -6.06 1.06
CA GLY A 42 11.51 -5.60 1.04
C GLY A 42 11.20 -4.69 2.22
N LEU A 43 10.07 -3.99 2.13
CA LEU A 43 9.52 -3.19 3.21
C LEU A 43 7.99 -3.13 3.12
N VAL A 44 7.37 -2.78 4.24
CA VAL A 44 5.99 -2.32 4.31
C VAL A 44 5.97 -1.00 5.07
N LEU A 45 5.26 -0.02 4.53
CA LEU A 45 5.04 1.30 5.10
C LEU A 45 3.56 1.44 5.45
N ALA A 46 3.28 1.87 6.67
CA ALA A 46 1.91 2.07 7.13
C ALA A 46 1.78 3.26 8.09
N GLU A 47 0.57 3.77 8.22
CA GLU A 47 0.27 4.96 9.02
C GLU A 47 -1.11 4.89 9.66
N ARG A 48 -1.30 5.57 10.80
CA ARG A 48 -2.62 5.73 11.42
C ARG A 48 -3.33 6.95 10.84
N GLU A 49 -4.52 6.73 10.28
CA GLU A 49 -5.39 7.78 9.75
C GLU A 49 -6.37 8.30 10.82
N TRP A 50 -7.04 9.42 10.52
CA TRP A 50 -7.89 10.20 11.44
C TRP A 50 -9.05 9.45 12.14
N ASN A 51 -9.47 8.29 11.64
CA ASN A 51 -10.60 7.51 12.16
C ASN A 51 -10.19 6.16 12.79
N ASP A 52 -8.96 6.11 13.32
CA ASP A 52 -8.34 4.90 13.86
C ASP A 52 -8.21 3.77 12.83
N SER A 53 -8.18 4.10 11.55
CA SER A 53 -7.73 3.17 10.52
C SER A 53 -6.22 3.15 10.50
N PHE A 54 -5.66 2.00 10.15
CA PHE A 54 -4.25 1.87 9.88
C PHE A 54 -4.11 1.53 8.40
N ARG A 55 -3.51 2.41 7.61
CA ARG A 55 -3.37 2.23 6.16
C ARG A 55 -1.98 1.71 5.83
N VAL A 56 -1.90 0.67 5.01
CA VAL A 56 -0.66 0.29 4.31
C VAL A 56 -0.55 1.17 3.06
N TRP A 57 0.46 2.04 3.05
CA TRP A 57 0.78 2.91 1.92
C TRP A 57 1.54 2.16 0.85
N ASP A 58 2.59 1.43 1.27
CA ASP A 58 3.45 0.69 0.36
C ASP A 58 3.79 -0.68 0.91
N ILE A 59 3.85 -1.65 0.02
CA ILE A 59 4.48 -2.93 0.26
C ILE A 59 5.35 -3.29 -0.95
N LEU A 60 6.64 -3.38 -0.72
CA LEU A 60 7.64 -3.60 -1.76
C LEU A 60 8.46 -4.83 -1.41
N VAL A 61 8.67 -5.68 -2.41
CA VAL A 61 9.68 -6.73 -2.39
C VAL A 61 10.48 -6.61 -3.68
N TRP A 62 11.79 -6.45 -3.55
CA TRP A 62 12.68 -6.31 -4.70
C TRP A 62 12.56 -7.55 -5.57
N GLU A 63 12.52 -7.37 -6.89
CA GLU A 63 12.18 -8.41 -7.86
C GLU A 63 12.93 -9.74 -7.64
N LYS A 64 14.25 -9.68 -7.43
CA LYS A 64 15.10 -10.85 -7.15
C LYS A 64 14.70 -11.67 -5.92
N TYR A 65 13.93 -11.11 -5.00
CA TYR A 65 13.48 -11.75 -3.76
C TYR A 65 11.96 -12.02 -3.74
N GLN A 66 11.23 -11.69 -4.80
CA GLN A 66 9.80 -11.99 -4.89
C GLN A 66 9.53 -13.50 -4.93
N ARG A 67 8.29 -13.89 -4.64
CA ARG A 67 7.82 -15.30 -4.60
C ARG A 67 8.54 -16.20 -3.58
N ARG A 68 9.20 -15.60 -2.58
CA ARG A 68 9.84 -16.29 -1.44
C ARG A 68 9.10 -16.09 -0.12
N GLY A 69 7.81 -15.71 -0.17
CA GLY A 69 6.99 -15.46 1.03
C GLY A 69 7.24 -14.13 1.75
N LEU A 70 8.14 -13.27 1.25
CA LEU A 70 8.46 -11.99 1.90
C LEU A 70 7.28 -11.03 1.97
N GLY A 71 6.46 -10.93 0.91
CA GLY A 71 5.27 -10.07 0.92
C GLY A 71 4.28 -10.46 2.02
N SER A 72 4.05 -11.76 2.20
CA SER A 72 3.24 -12.28 3.31
C SER A 72 3.87 -11.95 4.67
N LYS A 73 5.19 -12.15 4.83
CA LYS A 73 5.86 -11.82 6.09
C LYS A 73 5.74 -10.33 6.45
N LEU A 74 5.87 -9.45 5.46
CA LEU A 74 5.72 -8.00 5.62
C LEU A 74 4.27 -7.61 5.95
N MET A 75 3.29 -8.07 5.16
CA MET A 75 1.86 -7.82 5.41
C MET A 75 1.41 -8.38 6.77
N GLY A 76 1.87 -9.58 7.13
CA GLY A 76 1.62 -10.18 8.43
C GLY A 76 2.17 -9.35 9.58
N THR A 77 3.32 -8.68 9.40
CA THR A 77 3.89 -7.77 10.39
C THR A 77 2.97 -6.55 10.60
N ALA A 78 2.50 -5.93 9.52
CA ALA A 78 1.55 -4.82 9.60
C ALA A 78 0.22 -5.24 10.25
N ARG A 79 -0.34 -6.40 9.86
CA ARG A 79 -1.56 -6.96 10.48
C ARG A 79 -1.37 -7.22 11.97
N ASN A 80 -0.29 -7.87 12.37
CA ASN A 80 -0.01 -8.14 13.77
C ASN A 80 0.14 -6.85 14.59
N TYR A 81 0.76 -5.81 14.03
CA TYR A 81 0.79 -4.50 14.67
C TYR A 81 -0.62 -3.95 14.92
N THR A 82 -1.50 -4.03 13.93
CA THR A 82 -2.90 -3.57 14.10
C THR A 82 -3.71 -4.41 15.08
N THR A 83 -3.51 -5.73 15.14
CA THR A 83 -4.24 -6.58 16.10
C THR A 83 -3.86 -6.26 17.55
N ASN A 84 -2.63 -5.80 17.78
CA ASN A 84 -2.15 -5.41 19.10
C ASN A 84 -2.39 -3.92 19.42
N ALA A 85 -2.78 -3.13 18.43
CA ALA A 85 -3.12 -1.71 18.60
C ALA A 85 -4.64 -1.53 18.68
N ILE A 86 -5.11 -0.51 19.41
CA ILE A 86 -6.52 -0.11 19.37
C ILE A 86 -6.75 0.65 18.06
N VAL A 87 -6.99 -0.09 16.97
CA VAL A 87 -7.34 0.44 15.64
C VAL A 87 -8.61 -0.25 15.14
N ARG A 88 -9.44 0.50 14.41
CA ARG A 88 -10.73 0.06 13.89
C ARG A 88 -10.59 -0.91 12.71
N ARG A 89 -9.60 -0.69 11.85
CA ARG A 89 -9.38 -1.48 10.63
C ARG A 89 -7.96 -1.31 10.11
N LEU A 90 -7.49 -2.33 9.39
CA LEU A 90 -6.37 -2.23 8.48
C LEU A 90 -6.91 -1.93 7.07
N VAL A 91 -6.31 -0.99 6.37
CA VAL A 91 -6.69 -0.57 5.01
C VAL A 91 -5.53 -0.84 4.08
N VAL A 92 -5.79 -1.42 2.92
CA VAL A 92 -4.82 -1.55 1.84
C VAL A 92 -5.47 -1.04 0.56
N GLU A 93 -4.72 -0.30 -0.23
CA GLU A 93 -5.13 0.12 -1.58
C GLU A 93 -4.10 -0.40 -2.57
N THR A 94 -4.55 -0.84 -3.73
CA THR A 94 -3.68 -1.25 -4.82
C THR A 94 -4.30 -0.88 -6.16
N GLN A 95 -3.47 -0.67 -7.18
CA GLN A 95 -3.94 -0.51 -8.54
C GLN A 95 -4.66 -1.79 -9.00
N SER A 96 -5.77 -1.63 -9.75
CA SER A 96 -6.59 -2.74 -10.26
C SER A 96 -5.84 -3.67 -11.21
N SER A 97 -4.77 -3.19 -11.85
CA SER A 97 -3.88 -3.99 -12.71
C SER A 97 -2.83 -4.79 -11.93
N ASN A 98 -2.63 -4.52 -10.63
CA ASN A 98 -1.61 -5.18 -9.82
C ASN A 98 -2.13 -6.49 -9.22
N TYR A 99 -2.32 -7.50 -10.07
CA TYR A 99 -2.78 -8.83 -9.68
C TYR A 99 -1.98 -9.45 -8.51
N PRO A 100 -0.64 -9.37 -8.47
CA PRO A 100 0.12 -9.88 -7.33
C PRO A 100 -0.25 -9.24 -5.98
N ALA A 101 -0.43 -7.92 -5.94
CA ALA A 101 -0.82 -7.23 -4.71
C ALA A 101 -2.28 -7.53 -4.33
N ILE A 102 -3.20 -7.58 -5.30
CA ILE A 102 -4.60 -7.97 -5.07
C ILE A 102 -4.65 -9.38 -4.45
N SER A 103 -3.94 -10.34 -5.05
CA SER A 103 -3.89 -11.71 -4.53
C SER A 103 -3.28 -11.78 -3.12
N LEU A 104 -2.23 -10.99 -2.85
CA LEU A 104 -1.68 -10.88 -1.50
C LEU A 104 -2.71 -10.34 -0.52
N SER A 105 -3.43 -9.26 -0.85
CA SER A 105 -4.46 -8.68 0.01
C SER A 105 -5.60 -9.67 0.28
N LEU A 106 -6.12 -10.34 -0.73
CA LEU A 106 -7.20 -11.34 -0.54
C LEU A 106 -6.79 -12.47 0.41
N ASN A 107 -5.52 -12.91 0.38
CA ASN A 107 -5.01 -13.93 1.31
C ASN A 107 -5.00 -13.48 2.80
N TYR A 108 -5.13 -12.17 3.06
CA TYR A 108 -5.21 -11.60 4.41
C TYR A 108 -6.63 -11.18 4.81
N GLY A 109 -7.64 -11.47 3.97
CA GLY A 109 -9.06 -11.24 4.28
C GLY A 109 -9.54 -9.80 4.01
N PHE A 110 -8.89 -9.11 3.08
CA PHE A 110 -9.34 -7.82 2.55
C PHE A 110 -10.38 -7.99 1.45
#